data_AF-A0AAD4QGP2-F1
#
_entry.id   AF-A0AAD4QGP2-F1
#
_cell.length_a   1.000
_cell.length_b   1.000
_cell.length_c   1.000
_cell.angle_alpha   90.00
_cell.angle_beta   90.00
_cell.angle_gamma   90.00
#
_symmetry.space_group_name_H-M   'P 1'
#
loop_
_entity.id
_entity.type
_entity.pdbx_description
1 polymer ?
#
loop_
_entity_poly.entity_id
_entity_poly.type
_entity_poly.pdbx_seq_one_letter_code
_entity_poly.pdbx_strand_id
1 'polypeptide(L)'
;GGGARYPYPKEVWTPAGGWWTRPSNWKANTAILFAGILGVSYGVWTVSADKEYRYNEPTRAIPSMRWARQYQGSQGGKEDDKS
;
A
#
# COMPACT_ATOMS: atom_id res chain seq x y z
N GLY A 1 -1.20 19.83 -25.76
CA GLY A 1 -2.40 20.53 -26.27
C GLY A 1 -3.55 19.55 -26.34
N GLY A 2 -4.76 19.95 -25.92
CA GLY A 2 -5.96 19.14 -26.10
C GLY A 2 -6.54 19.38 -27.49
N GLY A 3 -6.62 18.34 -28.31
CA GLY A 3 -7.17 18.41 -29.66
C GLY A 3 -8.66 18.79 -29.70
N ALA A 4 -9.20 18.90 -30.92
CA ALA A 4 -10.60 19.28 -31.14
C ALA A 4 -11.56 18.35 -30.36
N ARG A 5 -12.44 18.95 -29.55
CA ARG A 5 -13.49 18.25 -28.82
C ARG A 5 -14.78 18.31 -29.63
N TYR A 6 -15.41 17.17 -29.85
CA TYR A 6 -16.72 17.09 -30.51
C TYR A 6 -17.86 17.24 -29.49
N PRO A 7 -19.06 17.69 -29.93
CA PRO A 7 -20.25 17.70 -29.08
C PRO A 7 -20.56 16.31 -28.53
N TYR A 8 -20.98 16.25 -27.27
CA TYR A 8 -21.39 15.03 -26.58
C TYR A 8 -22.54 15.34 -25.62
N PRO A 9 -23.41 14.36 -25.28
CA PRO A 9 -24.50 14.57 -24.33
C PRO A 9 -23.95 14.76 -22.91
N LYS A 10 -24.36 15.83 -22.22
CA LYS A 10 -23.83 16.21 -20.89
C LYS A 10 -24.54 15.51 -19.75
N GLU A 11 -25.70 14.95 -20.03
CA GLU A 11 -26.61 14.31 -19.08
C GLU A 11 -26.24 12.84 -18.83
N VAL A 12 -25.37 12.28 -19.67
CA VAL A 12 -24.94 10.88 -19.56
C VAL A 12 -23.83 10.77 -18.52
N TRP A 13 -24.12 10.00 -17.46
CA TRP A 13 -23.15 9.68 -16.42
C TRP A 13 -22.66 8.24 -16.57
N THR A 14 -21.35 8.04 -16.44
CA THR A 14 -20.77 6.69 -16.32
C THR A 14 -19.74 6.67 -15.17
N PRO A 15 -19.54 5.52 -14.52
CA PRO A 15 -18.68 5.45 -13.33
C PRO A 15 -17.20 5.73 -13.64
N ALA A 16 -16.74 5.44 -14.87
CA ALA A 16 -15.36 5.69 -15.28
C ALA A 16 -15.12 7.14 -15.77
N GLY A 17 -16.18 7.95 -15.90
CA GLY A 17 -16.11 9.30 -16.46
C GLY A 17 -16.93 9.44 -17.76
N GLY A 18 -16.40 10.16 -18.73
CA GLY A 18 -17.12 10.54 -19.94
C GLY A 18 -16.19 11.22 -20.93
N TRP A 19 -16.76 11.92 -21.91
CA TRP A 19 -15.96 12.54 -22.95
C TRP A 19 -15.09 13.68 -22.39
N TRP A 20 -13.77 13.56 -22.59
CA TRP A 20 -12.77 14.58 -22.23
C TRP A 20 -12.80 15.02 -20.76
N THR A 21 -13.08 14.08 -19.85
CA THR A 21 -13.20 14.37 -18.42
C THR A 21 -11.91 14.92 -17.82
N ARG A 22 -11.99 16.14 -17.29
CA ARG A 22 -10.92 16.77 -16.51
C ARG A 22 -11.54 17.50 -15.31
N PRO A 23 -11.95 16.77 -14.25
CA PRO A 23 -12.56 17.41 -13.08
C PRO A 23 -11.57 18.38 -12.44
N SER A 24 -12.06 19.52 -11.95
CA SER A 24 -11.24 20.53 -11.27
C SER A 24 -10.52 19.96 -10.05
N ASN A 25 -11.15 19.01 -9.36
CA ASN A 25 -10.70 18.47 -8.08
C ASN A 25 -9.94 17.14 -8.21
N TRP A 26 -9.44 16.77 -9.40
CA TRP A 26 -8.77 15.49 -9.63
C TRP A 26 -7.64 15.20 -8.62
N LYS A 27 -6.86 16.23 -8.25
CA LYS A 27 -5.76 16.11 -7.30
C LYS A 27 -6.23 15.66 -5.91
N ALA A 28 -7.26 16.31 -5.39
CA ALA A 28 -7.81 15.98 -4.08
C ALA A 28 -8.42 14.58 -4.07
N ASN A 29 -9.18 14.23 -5.11
CA ASN A 29 -9.79 12.90 -5.24
C ASN A 29 -8.72 11.79 -5.27
N THR A 30 -7.65 11.98 -6.05
CA THR A 30 -6.53 11.03 -6.08
C THR A 30 -5.82 10.95 -4.74
N ALA A 31 -5.60 12.08 -4.05
CA ALA A 31 -4.94 12.10 -2.75
C ALA A 31 -5.75 11.33 -1.70
N ILE A 32 -7.07 11.52 -1.64
CA ILE A 32 -7.97 10.81 -0.72
C ILE A 32 -7.95 9.30 -1.02
N LEU A 33 -8.07 8.92 -2.29
CA LEU A 33 -8.05 7.50 -2.68
C LEU A 33 -6.71 6.85 -2.31
N PHE A 34 -5.60 7.53 -2.59
CA PHE A 34 -4.26 7.04 -2.28
C PHE A 34 -4.06 6.90 -0.76
N ALA A 35 -4.50 7.88 0.03
CA ALA A 35 -4.46 7.81 1.48
C ALA A 35 -5.29 6.62 2.02
N GLY A 36 -6.48 6.38 1.45
CA GLY A 36 -7.30 5.23 1.80
C GLY A 36 -6.61 3.90 1.50
N ILE A 37 -6.02 3.75 0.31
CA ILE A 37 -5.28 2.54 -0.08
C ILE A 37 -4.10 2.30 0.86
N LEU A 38 -3.32 3.35 1.17
CA LEU A 38 -2.20 3.23 2.10
C LEU A 38 -2.65 2.86 3.51
N GLY A 39 -3.72 3.48 4.01
CA GLY A 39 -4.26 3.18 5.35
C GLY A 39 -4.71 1.73 5.47
N VAL A 40 -5.46 1.22 4.49
CA VAL A 40 -5.89 -0.20 4.46
C VAL A 40 -4.69 -1.13 4.32
N SER A 41 -3.78 -0.84 3.39
CA SER A 41 -2.59 -1.67 3.15
C SER A 41 -1.71 -1.75 4.39
N TYR A 42 -1.53 -0.63 5.10
CA TYR A 42 -0.79 -0.58 6.35
C TYR A 42 -1.48 -1.39 7.45
N GLY A 43 -2.80 -1.26 7.63
CA GLY A 43 -3.55 -2.05 8.61
C GLY A 43 -3.50 -3.56 8.33
N VAL A 44 -3.59 -3.96 7.06
CA VAL A 44 -3.42 -5.38 6.67
C VAL A 44 -1.99 -5.84 6.94
N TRP A 45 -0.99 -5.00 6.63
CA TRP A 45 0.41 -5.31 6.86
C TRP A 45 0.74 -5.48 8.34
N THR A 46 0.24 -4.62 9.24
CA THR A 46 0.49 -4.76 10.69
C THR A 46 -0.11 -6.06 11.23
N VAL A 47 -1.35 -6.38 10.83
CA VAL A 47 -1.99 -7.64 11.21
C VAL A 47 -1.26 -8.85 10.64
N SER A 48 -0.78 -8.76 9.39
CA SER A 48 0.01 -9.82 8.76
C SER A 48 1.34 -10.03 9.49
N ALA A 49 2.07 -8.96 9.80
CA ALA A 49 3.37 -9.02 10.48
C ALA A 49 3.25 -9.61 11.90
N ASP A 50 2.15 -9.30 12.60
CA ASP A 50 1.85 -9.84 13.93
C ASP A 50 1.50 -11.32 13.92
N LYS A 51 0.83 -11.79 12.87
CA LYS A 51 0.45 -13.20 12.69
C LYS A 51 1.54 -14.04 12.01
N GLU A 52 2.62 -13.40 11.55
CA GLU A 52 3.71 -14.07 10.85
C GLU A 52 4.57 -14.88 11.84
N TYR A 53 4.34 -16.19 11.90
CA TYR A 53 5.11 -17.15 12.71
C TYR A 53 5.78 -18.21 11.83
N ARG A 54 7.05 -18.51 12.07
CA ARG A 54 7.82 -19.55 11.35
C ARG A 54 8.28 -20.64 12.31
N TYR A 55 7.88 -21.87 12.02
CA TYR A 55 8.33 -23.05 12.76
C TYR A 55 9.76 -23.47 12.41
N ASN A 56 10.22 -23.20 11.19
CA ASN A 56 11.58 -23.48 10.75
C ASN A 56 12.30 -22.15 10.43
N GLU A 57 13.51 -21.99 10.95
CA GLU A 57 14.29 -20.78 10.71
C GLU A 57 14.81 -20.73 9.27
N PRO A 58 14.81 -19.55 8.64
CA PRO A 58 15.27 -19.40 7.28
C PRO A 58 16.80 -19.55 7.20
N THR A 59 17.27 -20.37 6.27
CA THR A 59 18.71 -20.58 6.00
C THR A 59 19.42 -19.32 5.46
N ARG A 60 18.67 -18.31 5.01
CA ARG A 60 19.18 -17.06 4.43
C ARG A 60 18.39 -15.86 4.93
N ALA A 61 18.99 -14.67 4.85
CA ALA A 61 18.32 -13.44 5.23
C ALA A 61 17.14 -13.12 4.30
N ILE A 62 15.92 -13.04 4.84
CA ILE A 62 14.68 -12.71 4.12
C ILE A 62 14.17 -11.36 4.63
N PRO A 63 13.71 -10.45 3.75
CA PRO A 63 13.30 -9.11 4.12
C PRO A 63 12.26 -9.03 5.26
N SER A 64 11.39 -10.03 5.36
CA SER A 64 10.28 -10.05 6.33
C SER A 64 10.69 -10.33 7.75
N MET A 65 11.91 -10.82 7.96
CA MET A 65 12.49 -10.89 9.32
C MET A 65 12.63 -9.51 9.97
N ARG A 66 12.62 -8.41 9.20
CA ARG A 66 12.68 -7.05 9.76
C ARG A 66 11.41 -6.62 10.48
N TRP A 67 10.26 -7.23 10.16
CA TRP A 67 8.97 -6.84 10.73
C TRP A 67 8.21 -7.99 11.40
N ALA A 68 8.57 -9.24 11.13
CA ALA A 68 7.98 -10.39 11.81
C ALA A 68 8.33 -10.41 13.31
N ARG A 69 7.30 -10.57 14.14
CA ARG A 69 7.39 -10.50 15.61
C ARG A 69 8.41 -11.49 16.21
N GLN A 70 8.54 -12.67 15.60
CA GLN A 70 9.50 -13.72 16.01
C GLN A 70 10.96 -13.22 16.03
N TYR A 71 11.34 -12.30 15.15
CA TYR A 71 12.73 -11.87 14.98
C TYR A 71 13.06 -10.56 15.71
N GLN A 72 12.05 -9.84 16.19
CA GLN A 72 12.22 -8.57 16.91
C GLN A 72 12.93 -8.76 18.27
N GLY A 73 12.74 -9.89 18.95
CA GLY A 73 13.41 -10.22 20.22
C GLY A 73 14.77 -10.91 20.06
N SER A 74 14.98 -11.68 18.98
CA SER A 74 16.24 -12.44 18.76
C SER A 74 17.42 -11.57 18.33
N GLN A 75 17.18 -10.35 17.85
CA GLN A 75 18.24 -9.41 17.46
C GLN A 75 18.97 -8.83 18.67
N GLY A 76 18.37 -8.82 19.86
CA GLY A 76 18.98 -8.32 21.09
C GLY A 76 19.78 -9.36 21.89
N GLY A 77 19.66 -10.65 21.58
CA GLY A 77 20.29 -11.74 22.35
C GLY A 77 21.50 -12.41 21.69
N LYS A 78 21.91 -11.98 20.49
CA LYS A 78 23.10 -12.51 19.79
C LYS A 78 24.37 -11.68 20.02
N GLU A 79 24.27 -10.55 20.70
CA GLU A 79 25.40 -9.70 21.08
C GLU A 79 25.97 -10.06 22.46
N ASP A 80 25.18 -10.72 23.31
CA ASP A 80 25.55 -11.06 24.69
C ASP A 80 26.30 -12.41 24.84
N ASP A 81 26.44 -13.20 23.77
CA ASP A 81 27.10 -14.53 23.79
C ASP A 81 28.47 -14.53 23.08
N LYS A 82 29.06 -13.33 22.89
CA LYS A 82 30.38 -13.14 22.26
C LYS A 82 31.40 -12.36 23.11
N SER A 83 31.19 -12.23 24.42
CA SER A 83 32.16 -11.58 25.31
C SER A 83 32.52 -12.41 26.53
#